data_AF-A0A371NEW1-F1
#
_entry.id   AF-A0A371NEW1-F1
#
_cell.length_a   1.000
_cell.length_b   1.000
_cell.length_c   1.000
_cell.angle_alpha   90.00
_cell.angle_beta   90.00
_cell.angle_gamma   90.00
#
_symmetry.space_group_name_H-M   'P 1'
#
loop_
_entity.id
_entity.type
_entity.pdbx_description
1 polymer ?
#
loop_
_entity_poly.entity_id
_entity_poly.type
_entity_poly.pdbx_seq_one_letter_code
_entity_poly.pdbx_strand_id
1 'polypeptide(L)'
;MPEIMNLYCEVNLTTPLVLVLEPSPVLWEDIMKVSAEIIDSFPGRVNRVYFPGQREHEAIRTSGDLRRDGPRCLSRGRNRPLLINPVLEKLNEEKFTGIIILVSSRVPIDIEDWEGTDVPERLVFINMGDGDIEGPYRVIGRSNINLQIAPLLNNEPTEVFVSGDGFVPLHYSVEPFRSSEIVFRDGDFLLNIEPSSEPLKIHLAAICKDKVPELNIRRQRGSLTERVSFKEERPWFDQKWNKIPDDLRDIIRSATEKRDFKCPSCGEKHAFDTMTCPSGDLILRGLPAGRCILFRGDEYISLADAHAYPLEDGKIITSEGKIYRLKDDGGWEYLKDVAPYERVDDDLFGLFYSI
;
A
#
# COMPACT_ATOMS: atom_id res chain seq x y z
N MET A 1 23.65 9.80 -9.71
CA MET A 1 22.23 9.55 -9.99
C MET A 1 21.67 8.74 -8.83
N PRO A 2 20.47 9.06 -8.30
CA PRO A 2 19.82 8.21 -7.30
C PRO A 2 19.63 6.80 -7.86
N GLU A 3 19.87 5.77 -7.04
CA GLU A 3 19.71 4.38 -7.46
C GLU A 3 18.22 4.05 -7.65
N ILE A 4 17.88 3.44 -8.77
CA ILE A 4 16.51 2.98 -9.05
C ILE A 4 16.34 1.60 -8.42
N MET A 5 15.43 1.50 -7.47
CA MET A 5 15.07 0.23 -6.84
C MET A 5 13.90 -0.42 -7.58
N ASN A 6 14.00 -1.72 -7.83
CA ASN A 6 12.92 -2.54 -8.38
C ASN A 6 12.37 -3.43 -7.27
N LEU A 7 11.08 -3.31 -6.99
CA LEU A 7 10.47 -3.72 -5.74
C LEU A 7 9.16 -4.46 -5.97
N TYR A 8 8.97 -5.54 -5.23
CA TYR A 8 7.76 -6.35 -5.21
C TYR A 8 7.15 -6.40 -3.81
N CYS A 9 5.83 -6.27 -3.74
CA CYS A 9 5.05 -6.53 -2.53
C CYS A 9 3.83 -7.39 -2.88
N GLU A 10 3.60 -8.44 -2.07
CA GLU A 10 2.37 -9.23 -2.10
C GLU A 10 1.80 -9.29 -0.69
N VAL A 11 0.57 -8.82 -0.54
CA VAL A 11 -0.13 -8.76 0.73
C VAL A 11 -1.58 -9.22 0.53
N ASN A 12 -2.18 -9.74 1.59
CA ASN A 12 -3.62 -9.89 1.65
C ASN A 12 -4.18 -8.87 2.65
N LEU A 13 -5.08 -8.01 2.18
CA LEU A 13 -5.69 -6.95 2.97
C LEU A 13 -6.75 -7.46 3.96
N THR A 14 -7.11 -8.76 3.90
CA THR A 14 -8.00 -9.39 4.87
C THR A 14 -7.52 -9.11 6.29
N THR A 15 -8.43 -8.68 7.18
CA THR A 15 -8.06 -8.37 8.57
C THR A 15 -7.62 -9.64 9.32
N PRO A 16 -6.38 -9.68 9.85
CA PRO A 16 -5.92 -10.82 10.62
C PRO A 16 -6.64 -10.89 11.98
N LEU A 17 -6.80 -12.12 12.49
CA LEU A 17 -7.54 -12.41 13.71
C LEU A 17 -6.64 -13.18 14.69
N VAL A 18 -6.73 -12.84 15.97
CA VAL A 18 -6.13 -13.62 17.05
C VAL A 18 -7.21 -14.05 18.03
N LEU A 19 -7.16 -15.31 18.47
CA LEU A 19 -8.06 -15.83 19.49
C LEU A 19 -7.34 -15.86 20.84
N VAL A 20 -8.01 -15.42 21.90
CA VAL A 20 -7.58 -15.56 23.28
C VAL A 20 -8.62 -16.40 24.00
N LEU A 21 -8.23 -17.59 24.45
CA LEU A 21 -9.17 -18.60 24.95
C LEU A 21 -9.01 -18.78 26.46
N GLU A 22 -10.11 -18.65 27.19
CA GLU A 22 -10.12 -18.96 28.62
C GLU A 22 -9.86 -20.47 28.88
N PRO A 23 -8.89 -20.83 29.75
CA PRO A 23 -8.66 -22.21 30.18
C PRO A 23 -9.67 -22.68 31.25
N SER A 24 -10.97 -22.53 30.99
CA SER A 24 -12.04 -22.85 31.93
C SER A 24 -12.23 -24.35 32.08
N PRO A 25 -12.07 -24.95 33.27
CA PRO A 25 -12.30 -26.39 33.45
C PRO A 25 -13.77 -26.79 33.28
N VAL A 26 -14.70 -25.82 33.33
CA VAL A 26 -16.14 -26.05 33.25
C VAL A 26 -16.63 -25.85 31.81
N LEU A 27 -16.16 -24.80 31.15
CA LEU A 27 -16.67 -24.38 29.84
C LEU A 27 -15.77 -24.75 28.67
N TRP A 28 -14.70 -25.51 28.90
CA TRP A 28 -13.70 -25.77 27.86
C TRP A 28 -14.29 -26.40 26.59
N GLU A 29 -15.25 -27.32 26.69
CA GLU A 29 -15.87 -27.95 25.51
C GLU A 29 -16.59 -26.91 24.64
N ASP A 30 -17.36 -26.03 25.28
CA ASP A 30 -18.09 -24.96 24.61
C ASP A 30 -17.14 -23.91 24.02
N ILE A 31 -16.10 -23.51 24.77
CA ILE A 31 -15.06 -22.58 24.29
C ILE A 31 -14.38 -23.16 23.05
N MET A 32 -14.01 -24.44 23.09
CA MET A 32 -13.38 -25.13 21.97
C MET A 32 -14.30 -25.24 20.75
N LYS A 33 -15.58 -25.55 20.97
CA LYS A 33 -16.58 -25.61 19.92
C LYS A 33 -16.76 -24.26 19.25
N VAL A 34 -17.00 -23.20 20.03
CA VAL A 34 -17.15 -21.83 19.55
C VAL A 34 -15.91 -21.38 18.79
N SER A 35 -14.73 -21.64 19.34
CA SER A 35 -13.47 -21.27 18.70
C SER A 35 -13.25 -22.00 17.37
N ALA A 36 -13.64 -23.28 17.29
CA ALA A 36 -13.61 -24.03 16.04
C ALA A 36 -14.58 -23.46 15.00
N GLU A 37 -15.80 -23.10 15.40
CA GLU A 37 -16.79 -22.45 14.52
C GLU A 37 -16.26 -21.12 13.96
N ILE A 38 -15.55 -20.33 14.76
CA ILE A 38 -14.90 -19.09 14.32
C ILE A 38 -13.79 -19.39 13.31
N ILE A 39 -12.89 -20.33 13.61
CA ILE A 39 -11.79 -20.68 12.70
C ILE A 39 -12.34 -21.19 11.36
N ASP A 40 -13.37 -22.03 11.39
CA ASP A 40 -14.01 -22.58 10.19
C ASP A 40 -14.73 -21.49 9.38
N SER A 41 -15.30 -20.49 10.05
CA SER A 41 -15.97 -19.34 9.39
C SER A 41 -14.99 -18.34 8.78
N PHE A 42 -13.74 -18.29 9.27
CA PHE A 42 -12.71 -17.34 8.84
C PHE A 42 -11.39 -18.05 8.49
N PRO A 43 -11.42 -18.96 7.48
CA PRO A 43 -10.27 -19.79 7.16
C PRO A 43 -9.05 -18.94 6.77
N GLY A 44 -7.90 -19.26 7.35
CA GLY A 44 -6.63 -18.55 7.10
C GLY A 44 -6.49 -17.19 7.79
N ARG A 45 -7.55 -16.63 8.37
CA ARG A 45 -7.50 -15.34 9.10
C ARG A 45 -7.04 -15.52 10.55
N VAL A 46 -7.39 -16.64 11.17
CA VAL A 46 -6.93 -17.02 12.51
C VAL A 46 -5.71 -17.92 12.37
N ASN A 47 -4.54 -17.43 12.80
CA ASN A 47 -3.29 -18.18 12.75
C ASN A 47 -2.55 -18.26 14.09
N ARG A 48 -3.07 -17.59 15.13
CA ARG A 48 -2.51 -17.55 16.47
C ARG A 48 -3.62 -17.69 17.50
N VAL A 49 -3.42 -18.63 18.41
CA VAL A 49 -4.28 -18.83 19.57
C VAL A 49 -3.46 -18.63 20.82
N TYR A 50 -3.91 -17.71 21.66
CA TYR A 50 -3.31 -17.38 22.94
C TYR A 50 -4.18 -17.89 24.08
N PHE A 51 -3.56 -18.02 25.25
CA PHE A 51 -4.25 -18.28 26.51
C PHE A 51 -3.88 -17.18 27.49
N PRO A 52 -4.83 -16.66 28.30
CA PRO A 52 -4.54 -15.70 29.34
C PRO A 52 -3.34 -16.12 30.22
N GLY A 53 -2.51 -15.14 30.57
CA GLY A 53 -1.30 -15.32 31.37
C GLY A 53 -0.11 -15.86 30.58
N GLN A 54 -0.15 -15.87 29.26
CA GLN A 54 0.93 -16.36 28.38
C GLN A 54 1.28 -15.33 27.31
N ARG A 55 2.58 -15.21 27.01
CA ARG A 55 3.08 -14.38 25.90
C ARG A 55 3.15 -15.15 24.58
N GLU A 56 3.38 -16.46 24.66
CA GLU A 56 3.53 -17.30 23.48
C GLU A 56 2.17 -17.77 22.96
N HIS A 57 2.05 -17.89 21.64
CA HIS A 57 0.87 -18.42 20.98
C HIS A 57 1.08 -19.86 20.52
N GLU A 58 -0.02 -20.58 20.36
CA GLU A 58 -0.04 -21.87 19.68
C GLU A 58 -0.33 -21.65 18.19
N ALA A 59 0.39 -22.37 17.33
CA ALA A 59 0.28 -22.28 15.87
C ALA A 59 -0.92 -23.11 15.36
N ILE A 60 -2.13 -22.72 15.75
CA ILE A 60 -3.38 -23.37 15.37
C ILE A 60 -3.93 -22.67 14.12
N ARG A 61 -3.99 -23.40 13.00
CA ARG A 61 -4.40 -22.86 11.68
C ARG A 61 -5.78 -23.33 11.25
N THR A 62 -6.22 -24.46 11.77
CA THR A 62 -7.49 -25.09 11.41
C THR A 62 -8.25 -25.50 12.66
N SER A 63 -9.56 -25.70 12.54
CA SER A 63 -10.37 -26.30 13.61
C SER A 63 -9.91 -27.71 13.96
N GLY A 64 -9.33 -28.45 13.00
CA GLY A 64 -8.71 -29.75 13.24
C GLY A 64 -7.50 -29.67 14.16
N ASP A 65 -6.61 -28.69 13.95
CA ASP A 65 -5.48 -28.44 14.85
C ASP A 65 -5.96 -28.07 16.25
N LEU A 66 -6.98 -27.21 16.32
CA LEU A 66 -7.58 -26.81 17.59
C LEU A 66 -8.12 -28.03 18.34
N ARG A 67 -8.94 -28.87 17.70
CA ARG A 67 -9.50 -30.07 18.34
C ARG A 67 -8.43 -31.06 18.82
N ARG A 68 -7.32 -31.18 18.09
CA ARG A 68 -6.21 -32.08 18.43
C ARG A 68 -5.36 -31.53 19.57
N ASP A 69 -4.89 -30.29 19.46
CA ASP A 69 -3.86 -29.72 20.35
C ASP A 69 -4.43 -28.83 21.45
N GLY A 70 -5.61 -28.23 21.24
CA GLY A 70 -6.24 -27.30 22.16
C GLY A 70 -6.49 -27.84 23.57
N PRO A 71 -6.97 -29.08 23.78
CA PRO A 71 -7.13 -29.65 25.13
C PRO A 71 -5.81 -29.67 25.92
N ARG A 72 -4.69 -30.01 25.25
CA ARG A 72 -3.36 -30.00 25.86
C ARG A 72 -2.97 -28.57 26.26
N CYS A 73 -3.19 -27.60 25.37
CA CYS A 73 -2.82 -26.20 25.60
C CYS A 73 -3.65 -25.57 26.74
N LEU A 74 -4.98 -25.78 26.74
CA LEU A 74 -5.88 -25.35 27.81
C LEU A 74 -5.52 -25.98 29.16
N SER A 75 -5.13 -27.26 29.18
CA SER A 75 -4.76 -27.93 30.44
C SER A 75 -3.54 -27.30 31.13
N ARG A 76 -2.59 -26.72 30.38
CA ARG A 76 -1.42 -26.00 30.93
C ARG A 76 -1.80 -24.67 31.59
N GLY A 77 -2.89 -24.06 31.14
CA GLY A 77 -3.44 -22.82 31.68
C GLY A 77 -4.43 -23.03 32.82
N ARG A 78 -4.80 -24.27 33.13
CA ARG A 78 -5.79 -24.61 34.15
C ARG A 78 -5.38 -24.00 35.50
N ASN A 79 -6.30 -23.25 36.12
CA ASN A 79 -6.12 -22.52 37.39
C ASN A 79 -5.21 -21.29 37.35
N ARG A 80 -4.77 -20.83 36.18
CA ARG A 80 -4.12 -19.52 36.09
C ARG A 80 -5.13 -18.38 36.24
N PRO A 81 -4.73 -17.23 36.78
CA PRO A 81 -5.57 -16.03 36.74
C PRO A 81 -5.82 -15.62 35.29
N LEU A 82 -6.99 -15.03 35.02
CA LEU A 82 -7.35 -14.49 33.72
C LEU A 82 -6.67 -13.13 33.52
N LEU A 83 -5.40 -13.18 33.17
CA LEU A 83 -4.58 -12.00 32.83
C LEU A 83 -4.42 -11.91 31.32
N ILE A 84 -4.84 -10.81 30.70
CA ILE A 84 -4.70 -10.57 29.27
C ILE A 84 -3.45 -9.74 28.92
N ASN A 85 -2.85 -9.03 29.89
CA ASN A 85 -1.68 -8.16 29.66
C ASN A 85 -0.54 -8.87 28.93
N PRO A 86 -0.10 -10.09 29.30
CA PRO A 86 1.00 -10.75 28.59
C PRO A 86 0.73 -10.95 27.09
N VAL A 87 -0.53 -11.15 26.71
CA VAL A 87 -0.94 -11.29 25.30
C VAL A 87 -0.92 -9.92 24.63
N LEU A 88 -1.54 -8.91 25.24
CA LEU A 88 -1.66 -7.57 24.65
C LEU A 88 -0.30 -6.87 24.53
N GLU A 89 0.58 -7.02 25.52
CA GLU A 89 1.97 -6.54 25.45
C GLU A 89 2.69 -7.14 24.25
N LYS A 90 2.59 -8.46 24.06
CA LYS A 90 3.21 -9.15 22.93
C LYS A 90 2.66 -8.68 21.59
N LEU A 91 1.34 -8.53 21.48
CA LEU A 91 0.69 -8.02 20.27
C LEU A 91 1.10 -6.56 19.98
N ASN A 92 1.27 -5.74 21.02
CA ASN A 92 1.72 -4.36 20.89
C ASN A 92 3.20 -4.27 20.46
N GLU A 93 4.08 -5.10 21.04
CA GLU A 93 5.49 -5.23 20.62
C GLU A 93 5.61 -5.60 19.13
N GLU A 94 4.72 -6.48 18.66
CA GLU A 94 4.65 -6.90 17.25
C GLU A 94 3.87 -5.94 16.36
N LYS A 95 3.35 -4.84 16.92
CA LYS A 95 2.51 -3.86 16.23
C LYS A 95 1.32 -4.49 15.49
N PHE A 96 0.70 -5.50 16.11
CA PHE A 96 -0.44 -6.20 15.54
C PHE A 96 -1.65 -5.25 15.39
N THR A 97 -2.16 -5.12 14.17
CA THR A 97 -3.26 -4.21 13.79
C THR A 97 -4.61 -4.92 13.58
N GLY A 98 -4.65 -6.24 13.74
CA GLY A 98 -5.86 -7.04 13.54
C GLY A 98 -6.85 -6.99 14.71
N ILE A 99 -7.86 -7.85 14.64
CA ILE A 99 -8.92 -7.97 15.65
C ILE A 99 -8.54 -9.05 16.68
N ILE A 100 -8.79 -8.74 17.94
CA ILE A 100 -8.53 -9.61 19.10
C ILE A 100 -9.87 -10.18 19.55
N ILE A 101 -10.03 -11.49 19.43
CA ILE A 101 -11.26 -12.18 19.84
C ILE A 101 -11.00 -12.87 21.17
N LEU A 102 -11.64 -12.39 22.22
CA LEU A 102 -11.53 -12.95 23.56
C LEU A 102 -12.73 -13.85 23.84
N VAL A 103 -12.50 -15.15 24.01
CA VAL A 103 -13.55 -16.13 24.31
C VAL A 103 -13.45 -16.50 25.79
N SER A 104 -14.33 -15.92 26.60
CA SER A 104 -14.29 -16.11 28.05
C SER A 104 -15.66 -15.93 28.69
N SER A 105 -15.84 -16.56 29.84
CA SER A 105 -16.98 -16.45 30.73
C SER A 105 -16.91 -15.28 31.71
N ARG A 106 -15.74 -14.65 31.83
CA ARG A 106 -15.49 -13.52 32.73
C ARG A 106 -14.53 -12.54 32.08
N VAL A 107 -14.63 -11.28 32.47
CA VAL A 107 -13.70 -10.25 32.03
C VAL A 107 -12.31 -10.52 32.65
N PRO A 108 -11.20 -10.50 31.87
CA PRO A 108 -9.85 -10.54 32.40
C PRO A 108 -9.61 -9.43 33.41
N ILE A 109 -8.85 -9.73 34.45
CA ILE A 109 -8.70 -8.86 35.63
C ILE A 109 -8.03 -7.52 35.27
N ASP A 110 -7.17 -7.54 34.26
CA ASP A 110 -6.25 -6.49 33.86
C ASP A 110 -6.64 -5.84 32.51
N ILE A 111 -7.86 -6.10 31.99
CA ILE A 111 -8.29 -5.50 30.72
C ILE A 111 -8.40 -3.97 30.82
N GLU A 112 -8.73 -3.44 32.00
CA GLU A 112 -8.88 -2.01 32.28
C GLU A 112 -7.56 -1.24 32.12
N ASP A 113 -6.41 -1.91 32.27
CA ASP A 113 -5.09 -1.32 32.08
C ASP A 113 -4.87 -0.79 30.63
N TRP A 114 -5.71 -1.24 29.69
CA TRP A 114 -5.66 -0.85 28.28
C TRP A 114 -6.72 0.16 27.89
N GLU A 115 -7.50 0.68 28.85
CA GLU A 115 -8.38 1.82 28.61
C GLU A 115 -7.56 3.04 28.16
N GLY A 116 -8.07 3.76 27.17
CA GLY A 116 -7.35 4.88 26.54
C GLY A 116 -6.30 4.48 25.50
N THR A 117 -6.17 3.18 25.19
CA THR A 117 -5.42 2.69 24.02
C THR A 117 -6.36 2.33 22.86
N ASP A 118 -5.81 1.85 21.75
CA ASP A 118 -6.59 1.37 20.59
C ASP A 118 -7.09 -0.08 20.74
N VAL A 119 -6.70 -0.78 21.81
CA VAL A 119 -7.05 -2.18 22.05
C VAL A 119 -8.56 -2.39 22.19
N PRO A 120 -9.31 -1.60 22.97
CA PRO A 120 -10.76 -1.80 23.12
C PRO A 120 -11.53 -1.78 21.80
N GLU A 121 -11.15 -0.92 20.85
CA GLU A 121 -11.81 -0.82 19.53
C GLU A 121 -11.62 -2.08 18.67
N ARG A 122 -10.52 -2.79 18.91
CA ARG A 122 -10.11 -4.01 18.21
C ARG A 122 -10.50 -5.28 18.96
N LEU A 123 -11.02 -5.17 20.18
CA LEU A 123 -11.41 -6.32 20.98
C LEU A 123 -12.88 -6.69 20.75
N VAL A 124 -13.11 -7.97 20.47
CA VAL A 124 -14.43 -8.59 20.41
C VAL A 124 -14.49 -9.66 21.49
N PHE A 125 -15.33 -9.43 22.49
CA PHE A 125 -15.55 -10.32 23.61
C PHE A 125 -16.71 -11.27 23.29
N ILE A 126 -16.46 -12.58 23.37
CA ILE A 126 -17.49 -13.61 23.27
C ILE A 126 -17.79 -14.11 24.68
N ASN A 127 -18.95 -13.70 25.18
CA ASN A 127 -19.40 -14.03 26.52
C ASN A 127 -19.92 -15.47 26.59
N MET A 128 -19.16 -16.30 27.28
CA MET A 128 -19.47 -17.70 27.56
C MET A 128 -20.19 -17.90 28.90
N GLY A 129 -20.30 -16.85 29.71
CA GLY A 129 -20.97 -16.86 31.02
C GLY A 129 -22.45 -16.52 30.91
N ASP A 130 -23.15 -16.63 32.04
CA ASP A 130 -24.60 -16.35 32.12
C ASP A 130 -24.91 -14.92 32.59
N GLY A 131 -23.90 -14.12 32.93
CA GLY A 131 -24.04 -12.72 33.34
C GLY A 131 -23.73 -11.75 32.21
N ASP A 132 -24.31 -10.56 32.24
CA ASP A 132 -24.00 -9.50 31.29
C ASP A 132 -22.58 -8.96 31.50
N ILE A 133 -21.87 -8.74 30.40
CA ILE A 133 -20.56 -8.13 30.38
C ILE A 133 -20.68 -6.81 29.64
N GLU A 134 -20.28 -5.74 30.30
CA GLU A 134 -20.22 -4.40 29.74
C GLU A 134 -18.76 -3.92 29.73
N GLY A 135 -18.43 -3.03 28.79
CA GLY A 135 -17.09 -2.47 28.67
C GLY A 135 -16.95 -1.65 27.38
N PRO A 136 -15.77 -1.01 27.18
CA PRO A 136 -15.48 -0.21 25.97
C PRO A 136 -15.22 -1.06 24.71
N TYR A 137 -15.32 -2.39 24.83
CA TYR A 137 -15.16 -3.37 23.76
C TYR A 137 -16.51 -3.94 23.31
N ARG A 138 -16.53 -4.57 22.13
CA ARG A 138 -17.76 -5.17 21.60
C ARG A 138 -18.02 -6.52 22.25
N VAL A 139 -19.24 -6.77 22.71
CA VAL A 139 -19.62 -8.02 23.39
C VAL A 139 -20.69 -8.76 22.60
N ILE A 140 -20.52 -10.06 22.40
CA ILE A 140 -21.55 -10.96 21.85
C ILE A 140 -21.73 -12.18 22.74
N GLY A 141 -22.95 -12.73 22.77
CA GLY A 141 -23.24 -13.96 23.49
C GLY A 141 -22.89 -15.23 22.70
N ARG A 142 -22.93 -16.39 23.37
CA ARG A 142 -22.61 -17.70 22.79
C ARG A 142 -23.58 -18.25 21.73
N SER A 143 -24.77 -17.66 21.56
CA SER A 143 -25.79 -18.15 20.63
C SER A 143 -25.60 -17.55 19.23
N ASN A 144 -25.73 -18.35 18.16
CA ASN A 144 -25.65 -17.87 16.77
C ASN A 144 -24.39 -17.05 16.43
N ILE A 145 -23.24 -17.43 16.98
CA ILE A 145 -21.97 -16.69 16.83
C ILE A 145 -21.62 -16.43 15.37
N ASN A 146 -21.79 -17.44 14.50
CA ASN A 146 -21.46 -17.31 13.07
C ASN A 146 -22.24 -16.18 12.37
N LEU A 147 -23.44 -15.83 12.86
CA LEU A 147 -24.23 -14.72 12.32
C LEU A 147 -23.83 -13.37 12.93
N GLN A 148 -23.43 -13.37 14.20
CA GLN A 148 -23.11 -12.14 14.93
C GLN A 148 -21.68 -11.66 14.71
N ILE A 149 -20.73 -12.58 14.57
CA ILE A 149 -19.31 -12.26 14.64
C ILE A 149 -18.81 -11.62 13.34
N ALA A 150 -19.31 -12.04 12.17
CA ALA A 150 -18.86 -11.53 10.87
C ALA A 150 -18.83 -9.99 10.74
N PRO A 151 -19.92 -9.25 11.04
CA PRO A 151 -19.89 -7.77 10.98
C PRO A 151 -18.95 -7.15 12.02
N LEU A 152 -18.69 -7.85 13.12
CA LEU A 152 -17.77 -7.40 14.17
C LEU A 152 -16.31 -7.65 13.84
N LEU A 153 -16.00 -8.53 12.90
CA LEU A 153 -14.63 -8.79 12.43
C LEU A 153 -14.28 -8.02 11.16
N ASN A 154 -15.23 -7.24 10.63
CA ASN A 154 -14.95 -6.38 9.50
C ASN A 154 -14.12 -5.17 9.95
N ASN A 155 -12.92 -5.02 9.39
CA ASN A 155 -12.02 -3.88 9.61
C ASN A 155 -11.30 -3.54 8.30
N GLU A 156 -12.10 -3.12 7.33
CA GLU A 156 -11.63 -2.81 5.98
C GLU A 156 -10.56 -1.71 5.99
N PRO A 157 -9.59 -1.78 5.07
CA PRO A 157 -8.70 -0.65 4.81
C PRO A 157 -9.50 0.59 4.42
N THR A 158 -9.22 1.71 5.07
CA THR A 158 -9.71 3.03 4.66
C THR A 158 -8.74 3.72 3.72
N GLU A 159 -7.44 3.45 3.88
CA GLU A 159 -6.39 3.98 3.03
C GLU A 159 -5.30 2.92 2.83
N VAL A 160 -4.84 2.78 1.59
CA VAL A 160 -3.70 1.94 1.22
C VAL A 160 -2.76 2.81 0.39
N PHE A 161 -1.53 3.01 0.83
CA PHE A 161 -0.60 3.90 0.14
C PHE A 161 0.86 3.48 0.32
N VAL A 162 1.70 3.82 -0.64
CA VAL A 162 3.15 3.63 -0.57
C VAL A 162 3.84 4.96 -0.29
N SER A 163 4.75 4.96 0.68
CA SER A 163 5.55 6.13 1.05
C SER A 163 6.90 5.72 1.64
N GLY A 164 7.85 6.65 1.65
CA GLY A 164 9.16 6.49 2.27
C GLY A 164 10.06 7.70 2.01
N ASP A 165 11.19 7.79 2.70
CA ASP A 165 12.11 8.92 2.56
C ASP A 165 12.73 8.96 1.15
N GLY A 166 12.60 10.11 0.48
CA GLY A 166 13.03 10.29 -0.90
C GLY A 166 12.25 9.46 -1.92
N PHE A 167 11.15 8.82 -1.51
CA PHE A 167 10.33 8.01 -2.39
C PHE A 167 9.77 8.84 -3.53
N VAL A 168 9.93 8.36 -4.75
CA VAL A 168 9.11 8.75 -5.90
C VAL A 168 8.92 7.53 -6.81
N PRO A 169 7.68 7.18 -7.17
CA PRO A 169 7.44 6.12 -8.13
C PRO A 169 7.88 6.56 -9.53
N LEU A 170 8.62 5.72 -10.24
CA LEU A 170 8.93 5.90 -11.65
C LEU A 170 7.93 5.12 -12.52
N HIS A 171 7.74 3.84 -12.19
CA HIS A 171 6.74 2.96 -12.79
C HIS A 171 6.14 2.06 -11.73
N TYR A 172 4.88 1.67 -11.90
CA TYR A 172 4.25 0.72 -11.01
C TYR A 172 3.15 -0.07 -11.72
N SER A 173 2.89 -1.27 -11.21
CA SER A 173 1.75 -2.10 -11.57
C SER A 173 1.14 -2.58 -10.27
N VAL A 174 -0.19 -2.46 -10.17
CA VAL A 174 -0.96 -2.92 -9.02
C VAL A 174 -1.97 -3.92 -9.55
N GLU A 175 -2.11 -5.06 -8.90
CA GLU A 175 -3.08 -6.09 -9.28
C GLU A 175 -3.71 -6.76 -8.05
N PRO A 176 -5.04 -6.95 -8.02
CA PRO A 176 -6.03 -6.38 -8.91
C PRO A 176 -6.34 -4.94 -8.51
N PHE A 177 -6.56 -4.11 -9.52
CA PHE A 177 -6.56 -2.66 -9.40
C PHE A 177 -7.94 -2.07 -9.67
N ARG A 178 -8.34 -1.07 -8.88
CA ARG A 178 -9.48 -0.20 -9.20
C ARG A 178 -8.99 1.16 -9.66
N SER A 179 -8.21 1.85 -8.81
CA SER A 179 -7.64 3.16 -9.10
C SER A 179 -6.34 3.38 -8.31
N SER A 180 -5.51 4.32 -8.77
CA SER A 180 -4.37 4.84 -8.02
C SER A 180 -4.16 6.29 -8.37
N GLU A 181 -3.55 7.01 -7.45
CA GLU A 181 -3.19 8.40 -7.62
C GLU A 181 -1.83 8.63 -6.97
N ILE A 182 -1.00 9.44 -7.63
CA ILE A 182 0.24 9.91 -7.03
C ILE A 182 0.01 11.34 -6.57
N VAL A 183 0.20 11.56 -5.28
CA VAL A 183 0.02 12.85 -4.63
C VAL A 183 1.38 13.37 -4.20
N PHE A 184 1.67 14.63 -4.53
CA PHE A 184 2.80 15.35 -3.97
C PHE A 184 2.30 16.31 -2.89
N ARG A 185 2.77 16.16 -1.64
CA ARG A 185 2.37 17.01 -0.51
C ARG A 185 3.52 17.16 0.47
N ASP A 186 3.75 18.39 0.93
CA ASP A 186 4.74 18.72 1.96
C ASP A 186 6.17 18.21 1.68
N GLY A 187 6.52 18.07 0.39
CA GLY A 187 7.82 17.56 -0.04
C GLY A 187 7.86 16.06 -0.30
N ASP A 188 6.78 15.32 -0.07
CA ASP A 188 6.75 13.87 -0.24
C ASP A 188 5.84 13.45 -1.39
N PHE A 189 6.25 12.41 -2.14
CA PHE A 189 5.35 11.68 -3.02
C PHE A 189 4.69 10.53 -2.26
N LEU A 190 3.40 10.34 -2.52
CA LEU A 190 2.63 9.21 -2.01
C LEU A 190 1.93 8.54 -3.19
N LEU A 191 2.02 7.22 -3.29
CA LEU A 191 1.21 6.44 -4.22
C LEU A 191 0.00 5.89 -3.47
N ASN A 192 -1.15 6.54 -3.63
CA ASN A 192 -2.43 6.08 -3.10
C ASN A 192 -2.99 4.97 -4.00
N ILE A 193 -3.50 3.91 -3.38
CA ILE A 193 -4.00 2.72 -4.06
C ILE A 193 -5.41 2.44 -3.58
N GLU A 194 -6.33 2.29 -4.53
CA GLU A 194 -7.65 1.74 -4.29
C GLU A 194 -7.69 0.31 -4.87
N PRO A 195 -7.58 -0.73 -4.01
CA PRO A 195 -7.60 -2.11 -4.46
C PRO A 195 -9.02 -2.53 -4.88
N SER A 196 -9.14 -3.41 -5.87
CA SER A 196 -10.44 -3.99 -6.26
C SER A 196 -10.77 -5.31 -5.56
N SER A 197 -9.82 -5.88 -4.81
CA SER A 197 -10.04 -7.06 -3.97
C SER A 197 -9.02 -7.13 -2.82
N GLU A 198 -9.15 -8.10 -1.91
CA GLU A 198 -8.27 -8.22 -0.75
C GLU A 198 -6.81 -8.63 -1.08
N PRO A 199 -6.55 -9.64 -1.93
CA PRO A 199 -5.17 -9.92 -2.36
C PRO A 199 -4.65 -8.77 -3.21
N LEU A 200 -3.44 -8.31 -2.94
CA LEU A 200 -2.80 -7.19 -3.63
C LEU A 200 -1.35 -7.55 -3.97
N LYS A 201 -0.99 -7.35 -5.23
CA LYS A 201 0.36 -7.45 -5.76
C LYS A 201 0.78 -6.10 -6.32
N ILE A 202 1.99 -5.68 -5.99
CA ILE A 202 2.56 -4.40 -6.43
C ILE A 202 3.96 -4.66 -6.96
N HIS A 203 4.17 -4.34 -8.23
CA HIS A 203 5.49 -4.18 -8.84
C HIS A 203 5.80 -2.69 -8.91
N LEU A 204 6.99 -2.28 -8.52
CA LEU A 204 7.34 -0.88 -8.33
C LEU A 204 8.79 -0.62 -8.72
N ALA A 205 9.01 0.26 -9.69
CA ALA A 205 10.30 0.90 -9.91
C ALA A 205 10.25 2.30 -9.29
N ALA A 206 11.15 2.61 -8.37
CA ALA A 206 11.14 3.87 -7.64
C ALA A 206 12.55 4.37 -7.33
N ILE A 207 12.68 5.67 -7.13
CA ILE A 207 13.84 6.26 -6.44
C ILE A 207 13.50 6.31 -4.96
N CYS A 208 14.47 5.92 -4.12
CA CYS A 208 14.40 6.03 -2.67
C CYS A 208 15.76 6.51 -2.17
N LYS A 209 15.82 7.07 -0.96
CA LYS A 209 17.09 7.55 -0.39
C LYS A 209 17.88 6.42 0.29
N ASP A 210 17.48 6.04 1.51
CA ASP A 210 18.25 5.13 2.38
C ASP A 210 17.54 3.79 2.66
N LYS A 211 16.22 3.73 2.44
CA LYS A 211 15.39 2.56 2.78
C LYS A 211 14.38 2.28 1.69
N VAL A 212 14.04 1.00 1.55
CA VAL A 212 12.87 0.60 0.76
C VAL A 212 11.61 1.29 1.30
N PRO A 213 10.69 1.73 0.43
CA PRO A 213 9.43 2.30 0.84
C PRO A 213 8.57 1.21 1.50
N GLU A 214 7.57 1.64 2.25
CA GLU A 214 6.62 0.74 2.91
C GLU A 214 5.24 0.89 2.27
N LEU A 215 4.54 -0.22 2.11
CA LEU A 215 3.10 -0.22 1.89
C LEU A 215 2.42 -0.02 3.25
N ASN A 216 1.65 1.06 3.37
CA ASN A 216 0.95 1.47 4.56
C ASN A 216 -0.54 1.16 4.39
N ILE A 217 -1.13 0.48 5.37
CA ILE A 217 -2.54 0.11 5.39
C ILE A 217 -3.15 0.69 6.67
N ARG A 218 -4.05 1.67 6.50
CA ARG A 218 -4.87 2.21 7.60
C ARG A 218 -6.25 1.58 7.53
N ARG A 219 -6.79 1.21 8.68
CA ARG A 219 -8.08 0.51 8.79
C ARG A 219 -9.08 1.35 9.57
N GLN A 220 -10.35 0.98 9.48
CA GLN A 220 -11.44 1.68 10.17
C GLN A 220 -11.31 1.69 11.70
N ARG A 221 -10.67 0.66 12.27
CA ARG A 221 -10.51 0.45 13.71
C ARG A 221 -9.04 0.26 14.06
N GLY A 222 -8.65 0.81 15.21
CA GLY A 222 -7.26 0.86 15.63
C GLY A 222 -6.55 2.10 15.10
N SER A 223 -5.60 2.62 15.88
CA SER A 223 -4.84 3.81 15.52
C SER A 223 -3.53 3.48 14.79
N LEU A 224 -3.10 2.22 14.82
CA LEU A 224 -1.85 1.79 14.21
C LEU A 224 -2.00 1.61 12.70
N THR A 225 -1.01 2.11 11.96
CA THR A 225 -0.87 1.83 10.52
C THR A 225 -0.07 0.54 10.35
N GLU A 226 -0.68 -0.43 9.67
CA GLU A 226 0.00 -1.66 9.28
C GLU A 226 1.01 -1.34 8.17
N ARG A 227 2.24 -1.86 8.31
CA ARG A 227 3.35 -1.57 7.41
C ARG A 227 3.89 -2.86 6.83
N VAL A 228 3.94 -2.93 5.51
CA VAL A 228 4.45 -4.08 4.77
C VAL A 228 5.66 -3.63 3.97
N SER A 229 6.81 -4.24 4.24
CA SER A 229 8.04 -3.93 3.52
C SER A 229 8.03 -4.56 2.13
N PHE A 230 8.49 -3.81 1.14
CA PHE A 230 8.79 -4.35 -0.18
C PHE A 230 10.04 -5.23 -0.15
N LYS A 231 10.14 -6.15 -1.11
CA LYS A 231 11.33 -6.95 -1.39
C LYS A 231 11.92 -6.51 -2.72
N GLU A 232 13.23 -6.57 -2.86
CA GLU A 232 13.86 -6.37 -4.16
C GLU A 232 13.47 -7.46 -5.14
N GLU A 233 13.23 -7.07 -6.39
CA GLU A 233 12.98 -7.96 -7.50
C GLU A 233 13.86 -7.61 -8.71
N ARG A 234 13.86 -8.51 -9.71
CA ARG A 234 14.46 -8.17 -11.01
C ARG A 234 13.61 -7.07 -11.67
N PRO A 235 14.21 -6.22 -12.51
CA PRO A 235 13.45 -5.19 -13.23
C PRO A 235 12.21 -5.77 -13.91
N TRP A 236 11.04 -5.27 -13.50
CA TRP A 236 9.75 -5.66 -14.04
C TRP A 236 9.35 -4.82 -15.26
N PHE A 237 9.78 -3.55 -15.28
CA PHE A 237 9.43 -2.58 -16.32
C PHE A 237 10.59 -2.40 -17.30
N ASP A 238 10.31 -2.57 -18.59
CA ASP A 238 11.24 -2.26 -19.66
C ASP A 238 10.96 -0.83 -20.19
N GLN A 239 11.82 0.14 -19.84
CA GLN A 239 11.80 1.44 -20.51
C GLN A 239 12.44 1.31 -21.90
N LYS A 240 11.65 1.55 -22.95
CA LYS A 240 12.12 1.48 -24.34
C LYS A 240 12.15 2.85 -24.98
N TRP A 241 13.32 3.22 -25.48
CA TRP A 241 13.49 4.33 -26.39
C TRP A 241 12.99 3.91 -27.79
N ASN A 242 12.20 4.78 -28.39
CA ASN A 242 11.61 4.58 -29.70
C ASN A 242 12.29 5.51 -30.70
N LYS A 243 12.41 5.08 -31.96
CA LYS A 243 12.91 5.95 -33.02
C LYS A 243 11.89 7.03 -33.35
N ILE A 244 12.36 8.26 -33.50
CA ILE A 244 11.55 9.35 -34.02
C ILE A 244 11.18 9.03 -35.49
N PRO A 245 9.88 9.14 -35.86
CA PRO A 245 9.44 9.00 -37.25
C PRO A 245 10.22 9.91 -38.20
N ASP A 246 10.62 9.40 -39.37
CA ASP A 246 11.52 10.10 -40.30
C ASP A 246 10.99 11.49 -40.70
N ASP A 247 9.67 11.61 -40.88
CA ASP A 247 8.95 12.83 -41.22
C ASP A 247 8.93 13.88 -40.09
N LEU A 248 9.19 13.48 -38.85
CA LEU A 248 9.23 14.37 -37.68
C LEU A 248 10.65 14.75 -37.24
N ARG A 249 11.69 14.07 -37.74
CA ARG A 249 13.07 14.29 -37.27
C ARG A 249 13.55 15.72 -37.48
N ASP A 250 13.31 16.28 -38.67
CA ASP A 250 13.74 17.65 -38.98
C ASP A 250 12.98 18.69 -38.16
N ILE A 251 11.71 18.43 -37.84
CA ILE A 251 10.88 19.29 -36.99
C ILE A 251 11.44 19.27 -35.57
N ILE A 252 11.65 18.09 -34.99
CA ILE A 252 12.14 17.96 -33.61
C ILE A 252 13.54 18.52 -33.47
N ARG A 253 14.44 18.27 -34.43
CA ARG A 253 15.79 18.87 -34.43
C ARG A 253 15.74 20.39 -34.49
N SER A 254 14.90 20.95 -35.36
CA SER A 254 14.71 22.41 -35.41
C SER A 254 14.15 22.93 -34.10
N ALA A 255 13.21 22.21 -33.49
CA ALA A 255 12.54 22.63 -32.27
C ALA A 255 13.44 22.60 -31.03
N THR A 256 14.28 21.56 -30.88
CA THR A 256 15.27 21.48 -29.80
C THR A 256 16.37 22.55 -29.94
N GLU A 257 16.68 22.97 -31.17
CA GLU A 257 17.55 24.12 -31.47
C GLU A 257 16.85 25.49 -31.38
N LYS A 258 15.57 25.52 -30.97
CA LYS A 258 14.73 26.74 -30.89
C LYS A 258 14.62 27.51 -32.20
N ARG A 259 14.54 26.79 -33.31
CA ARG A 259 14.38 27.33 -34.66
C ARG A 259 12.99 27.03 -35.22
N ASP A 260 12.51 27.96 -36.05
CA ASP A 260 11.30 27.74 -36.84
C ASP A 260 11.46 26.54 -37.77
N PHE A 261 10.38 25.81 -37.98
CA PHE A 261 10.34 24.67 -38.90
C PHE A 261 9.26 24.87 -39.96
N LYS A 262 9.37 24.09 -41.04
CA LYS A 262 8.35 24.07 -42.10
C LYS A 262 7.27 23.05 -41.74
N CYS A 263 6.03 23.49 -41.63
CA CYS A 263 4.89 22.63 -41.33
C CYS A 263 4.65 21.62 -42.46
N PRO A 264 4.55 20.32 -42.16
CA PRO A 264 4.24 19.31 -43.18
C PRO A 264 2.79 19.44 -43.70
N SER A 265 1.87 19.98 -42.89
CA SER A 265 0.45 20.12 -43.28
C SER A 265 0.17 21.33 -44.18
N CYS A 266 0.57 22.53 -43.76
CA CYS A 266 0.25 23.77 -44.50
C CYS A 266 1.40 24.30 -45.36
N GLY A 267 2.61 23.76 -45.21
CA GLY A 267 3.81 24.18 -45.94
C GLY A 267 4.42 25.50 -45.45
N GLU A 268 3.78 26.23 -44.54
CA GLU A 268 4.26 27.49 -43.97
C GLU A 268 5.26 27.26 -42.83
N LYS A 269 5.99 28.32 -42.47
CA LYS A 269 6.88 28.30 -41.31
C LYS A 269 6.11 28.49 -40.01
N HIS A 270 6.44 27.71 -39.00
CA HIS A 270 5.91 27.83 -37.65
C HIS A 270 7.04 27.97 -36.63
N ALA A 271 6.74 28.65 -35.53
CA ALA A 271 7.65 28.77 -34.41
C ALA A 271 7.92 27.41 -33.76
N PHE A 272 9.08 27.26 -33.13
CA PHE A 272 9.53 25.98 -32.56
C PHE A 272 8.56 25.36 -31.53
N ASP A 273 7.75 26.17 -30.86
CA ASP A 273 6.81 25.79 -29.80
C ASP A 273 5.37 25.59 -30.32
N THR A 274 5.15 25.74 -31.62
CA THR A 274 3.85 25.49 -32.23
C THR A 274 3.55 23.99 -32.23
N MET A 275 2.48 23.59 -31.55
CA MET A 275 2.06 22.17 -31.44
C MET A 275 0.94 21.79 -32.40
N THR A 276 0.08 22.76 -32.74
CA THR A 276 -1.06 22.59 -33.65
C THR A 276 -0.94 23.61 -34.77
N CYS A 277 -1.00 23.14 -36.01
CA CYS A 277 -1.04 23.97 -37.20
C CYS A 277 -2.34 24.82 -37.20
N PRO A 278 -2.31 26.10 -37.63
CA PRO A 278 -3.52 26.91 -37.79
C PRO A 278 -4.58 26.30 -38.72
N SER A 279 -4.19 25.37 -39.60
CA SER A 279 -5.11 24.59 -40.45
C SER A 279 -5.85 23.49 -39.70
N GLY A 280 -5.53 23.22 -38.42
CA GLY A 280 -6.20 22.28 -37.53
C GLY A 280 -5.44 20.97 -37.27
N ASP A 281 -4.32 20.72 -37.96
CA ASP A 281 -3.55 19.48 -37.81
C ASP A 281 -2.54 19.53 -36.66
N LEU A 282 -2.32 18.39 -36.00
CA LEU A 282 -1.22 18.23 -35.03
C LEU A 282 0.11 18.13 -35.76
N ILE A 283 1.11 18.88 -35.30
CA ILE A 283 2.43 18.94 -35.94
C ILE A 283 3.23 17.66 -35.66
N LEU A 284 3.14 17.13 -34.45
CA LEU A 284 3.80 15.88 -34.05
C LEU A 284 2.87 14.67 -34.19
N ARG A 285 2.14 14.59 -35.31
CA ARG A 285 1.23 13.47 -35.57
C ARG A 285 1.99 12.15 -35.56
N GLY A 286 1.58 11.22 -34.70
CA GLY A 286 2.25 9.92 -34.53
C GLY A 286 3.09 9.81 -33.26
N LEU A 287 3.31 10.93 -32.55
CA LEU A 287 3.82 10.90 -31.18
C LEU A 287 2.67 10.96 -30.16
N PRO A 288 2.80 10.28 -29.00
CA PRO A 288 1.78 10.25 -27.96
C PRO A 288 1.60 11.61 -27.29
N ALA A 289 0.37 12.09 -27.16
CA ALA A 289 0.05 13.36 -26.53
C ALA A 289 -0.47 13.21 -25.09
N GLY A 290 -0.56 14.33 -24.36
CA GLY A 290 -1.15 14.40 -23.02
C GLY A 290 -0.21 13.99 -21.88
N ARG A 291 1.00 13.52 -22.22
CA ARG A 291 2.06 13.14 -21.28
C ARG A 291 3.40 13.66 -21.79
N CYS A 292 4.35 13.83 -20.88
CA CYS A 292 5.67 14.32 -21.22
C CYS A 292 6.42 13.32 -22.12
N ILE A 293 7.02 13.83 -23.18
CA ILE A 293 7.94 13.10 -24.05
C ILE A 293 9.35 13.64 -23.80
N LEU A 294 10.32 12.75 -23.74
CA LEU A 294 11.73 13.08 -23.69
C LEU A 294 12.40 12.67 -25.01
N PHE A 295 13.25 13.54 -25.55
CA PHE A 295 13.98 13.34 -26.79
C PHE A 295 15.48 13.31 -26.54
N ARG A 296 16.18 12.40 -27.21
CA ARG A 296 17.64 12.30 -27.24
C ARG A 296 18.09 11.84 -28.62
N GLY A 297 18.82 12.70 -29.32
CA GLY A 297 19.21 12.43 -30.71
C GLY A 297 18.00 12.17 -31.61
N ASP A 298 17.98 11.02 -32.28
CA ASP A 298 16.88 10.58 -33.15
C ASP A 298 15.89 9.64 -32.43
N GLU A 299 15.90 9.61 -31.09
CA GLU A 299 15.07 8.75 -30.26
C GLU A 299 14.19 9.56 -29.30
N TYR A 300 13.08 8.95 -28.88
CA TYR A 300 12.18 9.49 -27.88
C TYR A 300 11.69 8.43 -26.90
N ILE A 301 11.33 8.84 -25.70
CA ILE A 301 10.60 8.03 -24.73
C ILE A 301 9.38 8.81 -24.25
N SER A 302 8.24 8.13 -24.20
CA SER A 302 6.99 8.70 -23.67
C SER A 302 6.82 8.29 -22.23
N LEU A 303 6.47 9.23 -21.36
CA LEU A 303 6.11 8.96 -19.98
C LEU A 303 4.62 8.62 -19.84
N ALA A 304 4.00 8.03 -20.87
CA ALA A 304 2.59 7.62 -20.82
C ALA A 304 2.35 6.51 -19.80
N ASP A 305 3.28 5.56 -19.72
CA ASP A 305 3.23 4.40 -18.82
C ASP A 305 4.13 4.58 -17.59
N ALA A 306 4.70 5.78 -17.41
CA ALA A 306 5.59 6.16 -16.32
C ALA A 306 4.97 7.30 -15.52
N HIS A 307 5.25 7.37 -14.21
CA HIS A 307 4.99 8.59 -13.47
C HIS A 307 6.12 9.61 -13.63
N ALA A 308 7.38 9.15 -13.60
CA ALA A 308 8.53 10.04 -13.64
C ALA A 308 9.74 9.38 -14.31
N TYR A 309 10.66 10.23 -14.76
CA TYR A 309 11.95 9.84 -15.31
C TYR A 309 13.08 10.47 -14.49
N PRO A 310 14.11 9.69 -14.11
CA PRO A 310 15.27 10.19 -13.38
C PRO A 310 16.13 11.08 -14.28
N LEU A 311 16.58 12.20 -13.74
CA LEU A 311 17.56 13.10 -14.35
C LEU A 311 18.85 13.10 -13.51
N GLU A 312 19.90 13.70 -14.05
CA GLU A 312 21.14 13.94 -13.30
C GLU A 312 20.92 14.89 -12.10
N ASP A 313 21.91 14.95 -11.20
CA ASP A 313 21.91 15.79 -10.00
C ASP A 313 20.70 15.60 -9.07
N GLY A 314 20.16 14.38 -9.00
CA GLY A 314 19.05 14.05 -8.09
C GLY A 314 17.73 14.70 -8.49
N LYS A 315 17.55 15.02 -9.77
CA LYS A 315 16.28 15.55 -10.30
C LYS A 315 15.42 14.45 -10.90
N ILE A 316 14.16 14.77 -11.09
CA ILE A 316 13.21 13.98 -11.88
C ILE A 316 12.38 14.92 -12.76
N ILE A 317 11.82 14.37 -13.83
CA ILE A 317 10.71 14.98 -14.57
C ILE A 317 9.52 14.04 -14.57
N THR A 318 8.34 14.53 -14.18
CA THR A 318 7.11 13.74 -14.15
C THR A 318 6.46 13.66 -15.54
N SER A 319 5.51 12.74 -15.69
CA SER A 319 4.70 12.60 -16.90
C SER A 319 3.78 13.78 -17.19
N GLU A 320 3.64 14.70 -16.22
CA GLU A 320 2.99 16.00 -16.36
C GLU A 320 3.98 17.13 -16.71
N GLY A 321 5.25 16.81 -16.97
CA GLY A 321 6.28 17.79 -17.30
C GLY A 321 6.78 18.62 -16.12
N LYS A 322 6.54 18.19 -14.88
CA LYS A 322 7.01 18.91 -13.68
C LYS A 322 8.38 18.41 -13.27
N ILE A 323 9.30 19.33 -12.96
CA ILE A 323 10.67 19.01 -12.56
C ILE A 323 10.81 19.19 -11.05
N TYR A 324 11.35 18.17 -10.38
CA TYR A 324 11.65 18.20 -8.95
C TYR A 324 13.11 17.88 -8.68
N ARG A 325 13.61 18.29 -7.51
CA ARG A 325 14.94 17.93 -7.00
C ARG A 325 14.81 17.28 -5.62
N LEU A 326 15.53 16.18 -5.41
CA LEU A 326 15.68 15.57 -4.10
C LEU A 326 16.62 16.42 -3.23
N LYS A 327 16.17 16.80 -2.04
CA LYS A 327 16.94 17.53 -1.03
C LYS A 327 17.70 16.57 -0.12
N ASP A 328 18.71 17.09 0.57
CA ASP A 328 19.52 16.33 1.53
C ASP A 328 18.71 15.80 2.73
N ASP A 329 17.58 16.43 3.06
CA ASP A 329 16.67 15.98 4.13
C ASP A 329 15.79 14.79 3.70
N GLY A 330 15.82 14.39 2.42
CA GLY A 330 15.00 13.31 1.87
C GLY A 330 13.67 13.77 1.25
N GLY A 331 13.31 15.05 1.37
CA GLY A 331 12.14 15.59 0.69
C GLY A 331 12.44 16.04 -0.75
N TRP A 332 11.42 16.14 -1.57
CA TRP A 332 11.46 16.69 -2.92
C TRP A 332 11.05 18.16 -2.94
N GLU A 333 11.72 18.94 -3.78
CA GLU A 333 11.41 20.35 -4.05
C GLU A 333 10.93 20.48 -5.49
N TYR A 334 9.73 21.05 -5.69
CA TYR A 334 9.27 21.44 -7.02
C TYR A 334 10.10 22.63 -7.53
N LEU A 335 10.66 22.49 -8.73
CA LEU A 335 11.47 23.53 -9.34
C LEU A 335 10.67 24.37 -10.33
N LYS A 336 10.04 23.70 -11.31
CA LYS A 336 9.29 24.33 -12.41
C LYS A 336 8.59 23.30 -13.29
N ASP A 337 7.74 23.80 -14.18
CA ASP A 337 7.25 23.05 -15.34
C ASP A 337 8.24 23.17 -16.51
N VAL A 338 8.35 22.10 -17.29
CA VAL A 338 9.20 22.05 -18.48
C VAL A 338 8.65 22.96 -19.57
N ALA A 339 9.47 23.86 -20.09
CA ALA A 339 9.10 24.62 -21.27
C ALA A 339 9.15 23.71 -22.53
N PRO A 340 8.37 23.99 -23.60
CA PRO A 340 8.38 23.15 -24.80
C PRO A 340 9.79 22.99 -25.38
N TYR A 341 10.24 21.75 -25.57
CA TYR A 341 11.59 21.41 -26.05
C TYR A 341 12.70 22.00 -25.19
N GLU A 342 12.48 22.14 -23.89
CA GLU A 342 13.52 22.57 -22.96
C GLU A 342 14.54 21.46 -22.77
N ARG A 343 15.83 21.81 -22.75
CA ARG A 343 16.88 20.89 -22.33
C ARG A 343 16.79 20.67 -20.81
N VAL A 344 16.41 19.47 -20.40
CA VAL A 344 16.22 19.08 -18.99
C VAL A 344 17.42 18.36 -18.40
N ASP A 345 18.28 17.81 -19.25
CA ASP A 345 19.54 17.16 -18.92
C ASP A 345 20.53 17.29 -20.10
N ASP A 346 21.80 16.92 -19.92
CA ASP A 346 22.92 17.13 -20.87
C ASP A 346 22.51 17.13 -22.36
N ASP A 347 21.97 16.01 -22.85
CA ASP A 347 21.45 15.83 -24.23
C ASP A 347 19.95 15.44 -24.26
N LEU A 348 19.22 15.72 -23.18
CA LEU A 348 17.83 15.32 -23.00
C LEU A 348 16.89 16.53 -23.09
N PHE A 349 15.92 16.48 -24.00
CA PHE A 349 14.95 17.54 -24.19
C PHE A 349 13.55 17.07 -23.78
N GLY A 350 12.86 17.87 -22.97
CA GLY A 350 11.51 17.57 -22.52
C GLY A 350 10.46 18.37 -23.30
N LEU A 351 9.33 17.71 -23.55
CA LEU A 351 8.15 18.31 -24.15
C LEU A 351 6.91 17.79 -23.44
N PHE A 352 6.19 18.67 -22.76
CA PHE A 352 4.83 18.38 -22.31
C PHE A 352 3.85 19.13 -23.20
N TYR A 353 2.91 18.41 -23.79
CA TYR A 353 1.83 19.02 -24.57
C TYR A 353 0.52 18.26 -24.37
N SER A 354 -0.50 19.01 -24.02
CA SER A 354 -1.90 18.57 -24.00
C SER A 354 -2.61 19.11 -25.24
N ILE A 355 -3.46 18.29 -25.85
CA ILE A 355 -4.33 18.69 -26.98
C ILE A 355 -5.63 19.26 -26.42
#